data_AF-A0A7C3J798-F1
#
_entry.id   AF-A0A7C3J798-F1
#
_cell.length_a   1.000
_cell.length_b   1.000
_cell.length_c   1.000
_cell.angle_alpha   90.00
_cell.angle_beta   90.00
_cell.angle_gamma   90.00
#
_symmetry.space_group_name_H-M   'P 1'
#
loop_
_entity.id
_entity.type
_entity.pdbx_description
1 polymer ?
#
loop_
_entity_poly.entity_id
_entity_poly.type
_entity_poly.pdbx_seq_one_letter_code
_entity_poly.pdbx_strand_id
1 'polypeptide(L)' 'MNCYMCAREGRNQEAVAVCKYCSVGLCLDHLEADCAFSYPAPRYSCNHPSPSTPKQMTEGSVEQASDQKSSP' A
#
# COMPACT_ATOMS: atom_id res chain seq x y z
N MET A 1 11.41 -10.77 6.45
CA MET A 1 10.41 -9.72 6.77
C MET A 1 9.11 -10.39 7.21
N ASN A 2 8.32 -9.81 8.11
CA ASN A 2 7.13 -10.48 8.66
C ASN A 2 5.84 -10.03 7.97
N CYS A 3 4.80 -10.87 8.03
CA CYS A 3 3.49 -10.54 7.52
C CYS A 3 2.85 -9.41 8.34
N TYR A 4 2.44 -8.35 7.67
CA TYR A 4 1.83 -7.17 8.28
C TYR A 4 0.47 -7.48 8.95
N MET A 5 -0.36 -8.32 8.31
CA MET A 5 -1.65 -8.75 8.88
C MET A 5 -1.47 -9.59 10.15
N CYS A 6 -0.58 -10.58 10.12
CA CYS A 6 -0.27 -11.36 11.32
C CYS A 6 0.28 -10.48 12.45
N ALA A 7 1.20 -9.57 12.13
CA ALA A 7 1.79 -8.69 13.14
C ALA A 7 0.73 -7.81 13.84
N ARG A 8 -0.28 -7.33 13.11
CA ARG A 8 -1.41 -6.55 13.70
C ARG A 8 -2.25 -7.36 14.68
N GLU A 9 -2.32 -8.66 14.50
CA GLU A 9 -3.04 -9.58 15.38
C GLU A 9 -2.15 -10.12 16.51
N GLY A 10 -0.92 -9.63 16.63
CA GLY A 10 0.06 -10.13 17.60
C GLY A 10 0.65 -11.49 17.22
N ARG A 11 0.41 -11.97 15.99
CA ARG A 11 1.01 -13.19 15.45
C ARG A 11 2.33 -12.86 14.75
N ASN A 12 3.29 -13.78 14.83
CA ASN A 12 4.55 -13.65 14.11
C ASN A 12 4.62 -14.70 13.01
N GLN A 13 4.44 -14.28 11.76
CA GLN A 13 4.54 -15.15 10.58
C GLN A 13 5.47 -14.54 9.54
N GLU A 14 6.27 -15.40 8.91
CA GLU A 14 7.16 -15.01 7.83
C GLU A 14 6.35 -14.61 6.59
N ALA A 15 6.75 -13.51 5.95
CA ALA A 15 6.16 -13.09 4.68
C ALA A 15 6.85 -13.80 3.51
N VAL A 16 6.04 -14.29 2.57
CA VAL A 16 6.48 -14.97 1.34
C VAL A 16 6.33 -14.09 0.10
N ALA A 17 5.59 -12.98 0.22
CA ALA A 17 5.35 -12.03 -0.86
C ALA A 17 5.22 -10.59 -0.33
N VAL A 18 5.24 -9.62 -1.24
CA VAL A 18 5.06 -8.19 -0.97
C VAL A 18 3.90 -7.67 -1.84
N CYS A 19 2.90 -6.97 -1.26
CA CYS A 19 1.87 -6.31 -2.10
C CYS A 19 2.55 -5.17 -2.89
N LYS A 20 2.44 -5.23 -4.22
CA LYS A 20 3.03 -4.25 -5.16
C LYS A 20 2.57 -2.81 -4.91
N TYR A 21 1.40 -2.62 -4.27
CA TYR A 21 0.80 -1.30 -4.07
C TYR A 21 1.20 -0.64 -2.75
N CYS A 22 1.23 -1.37 -1.64
CA CYS A 22 1.54 -0.79 -0.32
C CYS A 22 2.88 -1.24 0.26
N SER A 23 3.63 -2.08 -0.46
CA SER A 23 4.97 -2.56 -0.06
C SER A 23 5.01 -3.28 1.31
N VAL A 24 3.89 -3.83 1.75
CA VAL A 24 3.80 -4.63 2.99
C VAL A 24 4.03 -6.11 2.71
N GLY A 25 4.58 -6.82 3.69
CA GLY A 25 4.77 -8.29 3.62
C GLY A 25 3.49 -9.06 3.90
N LEU A 26 3.26 -10.13 3.14
CA LEU A 26 2.14 -11.07 3.30
C LEU A 26 2.64 -12.50 3.45
N CYS A 27 2.09 -13.24 4.41
CA CYS A 27 2.24 -14.69 4.48
C CYS A 27 1.35 -15.36 3.43
N LEU A 28 1.53 -16.65 3.20
CA LEU A 28 0.82 -17.40 2.14
C LEU A 28 -0.71 -17.30 2.30
N ASP A 29 -1.22 -17.49 3.51
CA ASP A 29 -2.65 -17.42 3.83
C ASP A 29 -3.27 -16.05 3.48
N HIS A 30 -2.61 -14.98 3.91
CA HIS A 30 -3.08 -13.62 3.60
C HIS A 30 -2.90 -13.23 2.13
N LEU A 31 -1.88 -13.77 1.44
CA LEU A 31 -1.72 -13.57 0.00
C LEU A 31 -2.86 -14.23 -0.78
N GLU A 32 -3.22 -15.46 -0.45
CA GLU A 32 -4.30 -16.19 -1.11
C GLU A 32 -5.67 -15.53 -0.87
N ALA A 33 -5.92 -15.04 0.35
CA ALA A 33 -7.13 -14.27 0.67
C ALA A 33 -7.23 -12.96 -0.13
N ASP A 34 -6.13 -12.19 -0.25
CA ASP A 34 -6.07 -10.98 -1.07
C ASP A 34 -6.27 -11.28 -2.57
N CYS A 35 -5.67 -12.37 -3.07
CA CYS A 35 -5.81 -12.80 -4.47
C CYS A 35 -7.23 -13.29 -4.79
N ALA A 36 -7.87 -14.02 -3.87
CA ALA A 36 -9.23 -14.52 -4.03
C ALA A 36 -10.26 -13.37 -4.12
N PHE A 37 -10.02 -12.26 -3.42
CA PHE A 37 -10.90 -11.09 -3.44
C PHE A 37 -10.76 -10.23 -4.72
N SER A 38 -9.65 -10.34 -5.45
CA SER A 38 -9.38 -9.57 -6.68
C SER A 38 -10.28 -9.94 -7.88
N TYR A 39 -11.24 -10.85 -7.73
CA TYR A 39 -12.25 -11.17 -8.75
C TYR A 39 -13.66 -11.10 -8.13
N PRO A 40 -14.58 -10.22 -8.57
CA PRO A 40 -14.55 -9.28 -9.70
C PRO A 40 -14.14 -7.85 -9.32
N ALA A 41 -13.46 -7.65 -8.18
CA ALA A 41 -13.08 -6.33 -7.70
C ALA A 41 -12.03 -5.65 -8.61
N PRO A 42 -12.02 -4.31 -8.72
CA PRO A 42 -11.02 -3.58 -9.52
C PRO A 42 -9.59 -3.95 -9.09
N ARG A 43 -8.66 -3.96 -10.05
CA ARG A 43 -7.26 -4.42 -9.89
C ARG A 43 -6.38 -3.61 -8.92
N TYR A 44 -6.97 -2.78 -8.06
CA TYR A 44 -6.32 -1.81 -7.19
C TYR A 44 -6.72 -1.92 -5.70
N SER A 45 -7.57 -2.87 -5.30
CA SER A 45 -7.91 -3.08 -3.88
C SER A 45 -7.04 -4.17 -3.23
N CYS A 46 -5.91 -3.81 -2.62
CA CYS A 46 -5.28 -4.68 -1.60
C CYS A 46 -6.14 -4.56 -0.31
N ASN A 47 -6.54 -5.67 0.32
CA ASN A 47 -7.37 -5.69 1.53
C ASN A 47 -6.53 -5.78 2.82
N HIS A 48 -5.34 -5.19 2.80
CA HIS A 48 -4.65 -4.81 4.02
C HIS A 48 -4.81 -3.30 4.21
N PRO A 49 -5.08 -2.81 5.44
CA PRO A 49 -5.05 -1.38 5.70
C PRO A 49 -3.72 -0.81 5.21
N SER A 50 -3.81 0.14 4.28
CA SER A 50 -2.64 0.85 3.81
C SER A 50 -1.98 1.54 5.02
N PRO A 51 -0.66 1.43 5.20
CA PRO A 51 0.05 2.15 6.25
C PRO A 51 0.07 3.67 6.01
N SER A 52 -0.43 4.14 4.86
CA SER A 52 -0.16 5.48 4.31
C SER A 52 -1.28 6.51 4.47
N THR A 53 -2.30 6.26 5.29
CA THR A 53 -3.31 7.31 5.58
C THR A 53 -3.38 7.66 7.06
N PRO A 54 -2.67 8.71 7.51
CA PRO A 54 -3.29 9.64 8.45
C PRO A 54 -4.50 10.27 7.74
N LYS A 55 -5.62 10.43 8.46
CA LYS A 55 -6.89 10.93 7.93
C LYS A 55 -6.77 12.24 7.13
N GLN A 56 -7.43 12.26 5.97
CA GLN A 56 -8.10 13.38 5.28
C GLN A 56 -7.36 14.73 5.11
N MET A 57 -7.18 15.15 3.86
CA MET A 57 -7.33 16.57 3.50
C MET A 57 -7.87 16.70 2.06
N THR A 58 -9.00 17.40 1.98
CA THR A 58 -9.55 18.06 0.80
C THR A 58 -8.73 19.30 0.47
N GLU A 59 -8.74 19.69 -0.81
CA GLU A 59 -8.37 21.01 -1.37
C GLU A 59 -6.87 21.40 -1.43
N GLY A 60 -6.40 21.77 -2.63
CA GLY A 60 -5.15 22.51 -2.79
C GLY A 60 -4.42 22.26 -4.11
N SER A 61 -4.70 23.10 -5.09
CA SER A 61 -4.02 23.26 -6.39
C SER A 61 -2.53 22.91 -6.42
N VAL A 62 -2.14 22.10 -7.41
CA VAL A 62 -0.76 21.88 -7.83
C VAL A 62 -0.18 23.20 -8.33
N GLU A 63 0.68 23.85 -7.54
CA GLU A 63 1.53 24.92 -8.04
C GLU A 63 2.77 24.29 -8.70
N GLN A 64 2.85 24.48 -10.01
CA GLN A 64 3.91 23.99 -10.88
C GLN A 64 5.18 24.80 -10.63
N ALA A 65 6.15 24.23 -9.91
CA ALA A 65 7.52 24.72 -9.93
C ALA A 65 8.31 23.91 -10.97
N SER A 66 8.40 24.44 -12.19
CA SER A 66 9.34 23.98 -13.21
C SER A 66 9.86 25.16 -14.02
N ASP A 67 11.14 25.45 -13.77
CA ASP A 67 12.13 25.86 -14.77
C ASP A 67 11.92 27.18 -15.54
N GLN A 68 12.70 28.20 -15.15
CA GLN A 68 13.47 28.96 -16.14
C GLN A 68 14.65 29.73 -15.51
N LYS A 69 15.78 29.04 -15.50
CA LYS A 69 17.08 29.44 -16.05
C LYS A 69 17.35 30.93 -16.37
N SER A 70 18.51 31.39 -15.88
CA SER A 70 19.56 32.20 -16.56
C SER A 70 19.77 33.65 -16.11
N SER A 71 20.99 33.86 -15.58
CA SER A 71 21.87 35.03 -15.38
C SER A 71 21.82 36.17 -16.42
N PRO A 72 22.61 37.26 -16.27
CA PRO A 72 23.51 37.66 -15.17
C PRO A 72 23.10 38.92 -14.39
#